data_AF-A0A1I4E6E7-F1
#
_entry.id   AF-A0A1I4E6E7-F1
#
_cell.length_a   1.000
_cell.length_b   1.000
_cell.length_c   1.000
_cell.angle_alpha   90.00
_cell.angle_beta   90.00
_cell.angle_gamma   90.00
#
_symmetry.space_group_name_H-M   'P 1'
#
loop_
_entity.id
_entity.type
_entity.pdbx_description
1 polymer ?
#
loop_
_entity_poly.entity_id
_entity_poly.type
_entity_poly.pdbx_seq_one_letter_code
_entity_poly.pdbx_strand_id
1 'polypeptide(L)'
;MRKCPFFIIIIISVAAVSLYGLLLKYDVVGGSEKLGADDSSMIEAAAAVHVIKSDISSALGISDEEEFPADDEIPIWKPPTTSENKTEDADEIVEVKETETEEPLVVAKDVASDEEYKNNPEGFVNSETDNASAIDYGTFTNVGNEYFESGDTAFIGDSRMQGFGMYSGLKNVDLYAVKAYAIYTVFTKPVFDSPTGKLTLLQEMEQNAGKYKKIYIMFGINEMGWANEEKFQQCYYQLIDMIKYYQPEAVIYVESVLHVTKKKAQEAPKFSNENVDKRNAGIKQVAEDERVVYLDLNSVYNDEEGYLPEECTSDGVHIKADYMQPWVDYLKSHAIAVK
;
A
#
# COMPACT_ATOMS: atom_id res chain seq x y z
N MET A 1 -18.49 -40.49 7.87
CA MET A 1 -18.94 -39.10 8.16
C MET A 1 -20.01 -39.12 9.24
N ARG A 2 -19.62 -38.99 10.51
CA ARG A 2 -20.58 -38.76 11.62
C ARG A 2 -20.98 -37.28 11.54
N LYS A 3 -22.26 -37.00 11.29
CA LYS A 3 -22.83 -35.65 11.30
C LYS A 3 -22.62 -35.07 12.70
N CYS A 4 -21.72 -34.11 12.85
CA CYS A 4 -21.46 -33.46 14.13
C CYS A 4 -22.56 -32.39 14.31
N PRO A 5 -23.50 -32.56 15.26
CA PRO A 5 -24.64 -31.64 15.43
C PRO A 5 -24.18 -30.21 15.75
N PHE A 6 -23.01 -30.06 16.38
CA PHE A 6 -22.37 -28.77 16.64
C PHE A 6 -22.06 -27.97 15.37
N PHE A 7 -21.63 -28.63 14.30
CA PHE A 7 -21.29 -27.99 13.03
C PHE A 7 -22.53 -27.42 12.33
N ILE A 8 -23.63 -28.17 12.40
CA ILE A 8 -24.93 -27.74 11.85
C ILE A 8 -25.46 -26.53 12.64
N ILE A 9 -25.29 -26.54 13.96
CA ILE A 9 -25.67 -25.40 14.81
C ILE A 9 -24.87 -24.16 14.46
N ILE A 10 -23.55 -24.26 14.26
CA ILE A 10 -22.70 -23.12 13.88
C ILE A 10 -23.10 -22.56 12.51
N ILE A 11 -23.30 -23.42 11.49
CA ILE A 11 -23.71 -22.98 10.15
C ILE A 11 -25.09 -22.30 10.20
N ILE A 12 -26.04 -22.86 10.95
CA ILE A 12 -27.37 -22.26 11.12
C ILE A 12 -27.26 -20.91 11.85
N SER A 13 -26.37 -20.79 12.83
CA SER A 13 -26.17 -19.55 13.59
C SER A 13 -25.58 -18.44 12.72
N VAL A 14 -24.56 -18.75 11.91
CA VAL A 14 -23.94 -17.80 10.97
C VAL A 14 -24.93 -17.38 9.88
N ALA A 15 -25.71 -18.33 9.34
CA ALA A 15 -26.75 -18.04 8.37
C ALA A 15 -27.87 -17.17 8.97
N ALA A 16 -28.28 -17.42 10.21
CA ALA A 16 -29.29 -16.62 10.90
C ALA A 16 -28.83 -15.19 11.18
N VAL A 17 -27.58 -15.00 11.63
CA VAL A 17 -27.00 -13.66 11.86
C VAL A 17 -26.82 -12.90 10.55
N SER A 18 -26.35 -13.57 9.50
CA SER A 18 -26.18 -12.96 8.17
C SER A 18 -27.53 -12.57 7.55
N LEU A 19 -28.55 -13.44 7.67
CA LEU A 19 -29.90 -13.16 7.20
C LEU A 19 -30.54 -12.02 8.01
N TYR A 20 -30.32 -11.97 9.33
CA TYR A 20 -30.81 -10.88 10.17
C TYR A 20 -30.16 -9.54 9.83
N GLY A 21 -28.84 -9.50 9.60
CA GLY A 21 -28.15 -8.30 9.11
C GLY A 21 -28.65 -7.84 7.74
N LEU A 22 -28.98 -8.78 6.85
CA LEU A 22 -29.57 -8.46 5.55
C LEU A 22 -30.99 -7.88 5.70
N LEU A 23 -31.80 -8.45 6.60
CA LEU A 23 -33.17 -7.99 6.87
C LEU A 23 -33.21 -6.61 7.53
N LEU A 24 -32.21 -6.26 8.36
CA LEU A 24 -32.02 -4.92 8.89
C LEU A 24 -31.62 -3.92 7.79
N LYS A 25 -30.69 -4.31 6.90
CA LYS A 25 -30.25 -3.47 5.77
C LYS A 25 -31.38 -3.07 4.82
N TYR A 26 -32.38 -3.94 4.65
CA TYR A 26 -33.53 -3.72 3.77
C TYR A 26 -34.81 -3.28 4.51
N ASP A 27 -34.71 -2.90 5.78
CA ASP A 27 -35.82 -2.41 6.62
C ASP A 27 -37.04 -3.36 6.66
N VAL A 28 -36.79 -4.67 6.51
CA VAL A 28 -37.84 -5.70 6.43
C VAL A 28 -38.36 -6.09 7.81
N VAL A 29 -37.54 -5.91 8.85
CA VAL A 29 -37.90 -6.18 10.25
C VAL A 29 -37.94 -4.84 10.99
N GLY A 30 -38.98 -4.06 10.68
CA GLY A 30 -39.26 -2.78 11.35
C GLY A 30 -39.76 -3.01 12.78
N GLY A 31 -38.93 -2.62 13.75
CA GLY A 31 -39.31 -2.45 15.15
C GLY A 31 -39.02 -1.01 15.55
N SER A 32 -40.08 -0.21 15.67
CA SER A 32 -40.00 1.20 16.02
C SER A 32 -39.40 1.40 17.41
N GLU A 33 -38.13 1.77 17.49
CA GLU A 33 -37.64 2.84 18.33
C GLU A 33 -36.51 3.51 17.57
N LYS A 34 -36.53 4.84 17.48
CA LYS A 34 -35.46 5.64 16.90
C LYS A 34 -34.19 5.43 17.73
N LEU A 35 -33.43 4.37 17.42
CA LEU A 35 -32.03 4.30 17.75
C LEU A 35 -31.32 5.21 16.75
N GLY A 36 -30.83 6.35 17.24
CA GLY A 36 -29.92 7.18 16.47
C GLY A 36 -28.79 6.28 15.97
N ALA A 37 -28.61 6.27 14.64
CA ALA A 37 -27.50 5.59 14.00
C ALA A 37 -26.21 6.24 14.51
N ASP A 38 -25.59 5.61 15.50
CA ASP A 38 -24.18 5.79 15.79
C ASP A 38 -23.43 4.73 14.97
N ASP A 39 -22.63 5.22 14.01
CA ASP A 39 -21.76 4.44 13.12
C ASP A 39 -20.90 3.44 13.89
N SER A 40 -20.59 3.74 15.16
CA SER A 40 -19.88 2.87 16.10
C SER A 40 -20.48 1.47 16.20
N SER A 41 -21.82 1.35 16.30
CA SER A 41 -22.48 0.06 16.56
C SER A 41 -22.49 -0.88 15.34
N MET A 42 -22.57 -0.31 14.14
CA MET A 42 -22.45 -1.04 12.88
C MET A 42 -20.99 -1.45 12.60
N ILE A 43 -20.03 -0.60 12.96
CA ILE A 43 -18.59 -0.90 12.88
C ILE A 43 -18.22 -2.03 13.83
N GLU A 44 -18.71 -2.02 15.07
CA GLU A 44 -18.47 -3.09 16.06
C GLU A 44 -19.07 -4.43 15.61
N ALA A 45 -20.30 -4.42 15.08
CA ALA A 45 -20.93 -5.62 14.55
C ALA A 45 -20.17 -6.19 13.34
N ALA A 46 -19.69 -5.33 12.43
CA ALA A 46 -18.88 -5.74 11.29
C ALA A 46 -17.50 -6.29 11.70
N ALA A 47 -16.86 -5.68 12.70
CA ALA A 47 -15.60 -6.16 13.28
C ALA A 47 -15.79 -7.54 13.95
N ALA A 48 -16.85 -7.73 14.74
CA ALA A 48 -17.15 -9.00 15.38
C ALA A 48 -17.43 -10.12 14.36
N VAL A 49 -18.19 -9.84 13.30
CA VAL A 49 -18.43 -10.80 12.21
C VAL A 49 -17.12 -11.14 11.48
N HIS A 50 -16.21 -10.19 11.32
CA HIS A 50 -14.92 -10.42 10.68
C HIS A 50 -14.00 -11.31 11.53
N VAL A 51 -13.92 -11.05 12.83
CA VAL A 51 -13.19 -11.89 13.79
C VAL A 51 -13.73 -13.32 13.76
N ILE A 52 -15.06 -13.49 13.84
CA ILE A 52 -15.70 -14.81 13.77
C ILE A 52 -15.39 -15.50 12.43
N LYS A 53 -15.40 -14.77 11.30
CA LYS A 53 -15.06 -15.34 9.99
C LYS A 53 -13.60 -15.79 9.94
N SER A 54 -12.68 -14.98 10.45
CA SER A 54 -11.25 -15.30 10.52
C SER A 54 -10.96 -16.50 11.42
N ASP A 55 -11.62 -16.56 12.58
CA ASP A 55 -11.51 -17.67 13.53
C ASP A 55 -12.08 -18.96 12.94
N ILE A 56 -13.21 -18.94 12.20
CA ILE A 56 -13.72 -20.15 11.57
C ILE A 56 -12.86 -20.55 10.36
N SER A 57 -12.35 -19.62 9.54
CA SER A 57 -11.44 -19.97 8.44
C SER A 57 -10.18 -20.66 8.95
N SER A 58 -9.60 -20.13 10.04
CA SER A 58 -8.45 -20.74 10.72
C SER A 58 -8.78 -22.11 11.32
N ALA A 59 -9.93 -22.24 12.00
CA ALA A 59 -10.37 -23.51 12.61
C ALA A 59 -10.74 -24.58 11.57
N LEU A 60 -11.12 -24.18 10.36
CA LEU A 60 -11.48 -25.07 9.25
C LEU A 60 -10.30 -25.47 8.37
N GLY A 61 -9.10 -24.89 8.58
CA GLY A 61 -7.96 -25.10 7.71
C GLY A 61 -8.21 -24.66 6.26
N ILE A 62 -9.16 -23.73 6.06
CA ILE A 62 -9.39 -23.09 4.76
C ILE A 62 -8.35 -21.98 4.68
N SER A 63 -7.18 -22.30 4.13
CA SER A 63 -6.31 -21.28 3.58
C SER A 63 -6.95 -20.82 2.28
N ASP A 64 -7.48 -19.59 2.26
CA ASP A 64 -7.50 -18.86 1.01
C ASP A 64 -6.02 -18.71 0.63
N GLU A 65 -5.47 -19.65 -0.14
CA GLU A 65 -4.17 -19.44 -0.78
C GLU A 65 -4.35 -18.21 -1.66
N GLU A 66 -3.84 -17.07 -1.21
CA GLU A 66 -3.81 -15.85 -2.01
C GLU A 66 -3.02 -16.16 -3.28
N GLU A 67 -3.75 -16.28 -4.39
CA GLU A 67 -3.17 -16.51 -5.69
C GLU A 67 -2.64 -15.17 -6.22
N PHE A 68 -1.31 -15.04 -6.22
CA PHE A 68 -0.63 -13.90 -6.84
C PHE A 68 -0.72 -14.02 -8.37
N PRO A 69 -0.80 -12.88 -9.08
CA PRO A 69 -0.84 -12.90 -10.54
C PRO A 69 0.41 -13.57 -11.11
N ALA A 70 0.24 -14.24 -12.26
CA ALA A 70 1.40 -14.70 -13.02
C ALA A 70 2.21 -13.49 -13.54
N ASP A 71 3.51 -13.70 -13.78
CA ASP A 71 4.43 -12.62 -14.18
C ASP A 71 4.00 -11.87 -15.46
N ASP A 72 3.27 -12.55 -16.36
CA ASP A 72 2.73 -12.01 -17.61
C ASP A 72 1.34 -11.36 -17.46
N GLU A 73 0.71 -11.50 -16.29
CA GLU A 73 -0.58 -10.88 -15.97
C GLU A 73 -0.44 -9.53 -15.26
N ILE A 74 0.78 -9.18 -14.81
CA ILE A 74 1.04 -7.89 -14.18
C ILE A 74 0.94 -6.79 -15.24
N PRO A 75 0.00 -5.85 -15.10
CA PRO A 75 -0.20 -4.79 -16.08
C PRO A 75 1.06 -3.93 -16.19
N ILE A 76 1.49 -3.65 -17.42
CA ILE A 76 2.55 -2.68 -17.71
C ILE A 76 1.91 -1.34 -18.03
N TRP A 77 2.11 -0.35 -17.15
CA TRP A 77 1.72 1.03 -17.42
C TRP A 77 2.55 1.59 -18.57
N LYS A 78 1.87 2.29 -19.47
CA LYS A 78 2.48 3.01 -20.59
C LYS A 78 1.93 4.44 -20.57
N PRO A 79 2.79 5.46 -20.65
CA PRO A 79 2.32 6.83 -20.75
C PRO A 79 1.48 6.99 -22.03
N PRO A 80 0.40 7.79 -22.00
CA PRO A 80 -0.32 8.16 -23.22
C PRO A 80 0.67 8.79 -24.22
N THR A 81 0.76 8.22 -25.43
CA THR A 81 1.58 8.80 -26.50
C THR A 81 0.96 10.13 -26.93
N THR A 82 1.73 11.22 -26.88
CA THR A 82 1.39 12.52 -27.49
C THR A 82 1.34 12.40 -29.01
N SER A 83 0.29 11.80 -29.57
CA SER A 83 -0.09 11.85 -30.99
C SER A 83 -1.30 10.96 -31.27
N GLU A 84 -2.51 11.49 -31.11
CA GLU A 84 -3.64 11.14 -31.97
C GLU A 84 -4.32 12.43 -32.42
N ASN A 85 -3.65 13.18 -33.30
CA ASN A 85 -4.37 14.07 -34.20
C ASN A 85 -4.79 13.24 -35.41
N LYS A 86 -6.10 13.03 -35.53
CA LYS A 86 -6.75 12.51 -36.74
C LYS A 86 -6.41 13.39 -37.94
N THR A 87 -5.81 12.82 -38.97
CA THR A 87 -6.08 13.17 -40.37
C THR A 87 -5.81 11.95 -41.25
N GLU A 88 -6.83 11.55 -41.99
CA GLU A 88 -6.81 10.54 -43.05
C GLU A 88 -6.03 11.03 -44.29
N ASP A 89 -5.42 10.06 -44.98
CA ASP A 89 -4.90 10.04 -46.36
C ASP A 89 -3.91 11.12 -46.86
N ALA A 90 -2.68 10.71 -47.18
CA ALA A 90 -2.32 10.28 -48.55
C ALA A 90 -0.81 9.94 -48.66
N ASP A 91 -0.54 8.97 -49.53
CA ASP A 91 0.76 8.41 -49.94
C ASP A 91 1.94 9.40 -50.09
N GLU A 92 3.11 8.99 -49.59
CA GLU A 92 4.31 8.94 -50.45
C GLU A 92 5.37 7.99 -49.88
N ILE A 93 5.66 6.94 -50.65
CA ILE A 93 6.76 6.01 -50.45
C ILE A 93 8.05 6.72 -50.89
N VAL A 94 9.00 6.89 -49.97
CA VAL A 94 10.39 7.17 -50.33
C VAL A 94 11.30 6.19 -49.60
N GLU A 95 11.67 5.15 -50.34
CA GLU A 95 12.85 4.33 -50.11
C GLU A 95 14.10 5.23 -50.25
N VAL A 96 15.08 5.12 -49.35
CA VAL A 96 16.54 5.05 -49.67
C VAL A 96 17.40 4.95 -48.40
N LYS A 97 18.13 3.82 -48.38
CA LYS A 97 19.49 3.51 -47.89
C LYS A 97 19.87 3.61 -46.42
N GLU A 98 20.16 2.42 -45.91
CA GLU A 98 21.14 2.04 -44.90
C GLU A 98 22.43 2.89 -44.95
N THR A 99 22.82 3.40 -43.78
CA THR A 99 24.21 3.64 -43.44
C THR A 99 24.44 3.20 -42.00
N GLU A 100 25.39 2.27 -41.82
CA GLU A 100 25.90 1.80 -40.54
C GLU A 100 26.42 2.96 -39.70
N THR A 101 26.12 2.98 -38.40
CA THR A 101 27.00 3.52 -37.36
C THR A 101 26.69 2.87 -36.02
N GLU A 102 27.76 2.64 -35.27
CA GLU A 102 27.95 1.68 -34.18
C GLU A 102 27.08 1.91 -32.93
N GLU A 103 26.58 0.80 -32.35
CA GLU A 103 26.07 0.75 -30.98
C GLU A 103 27.23 0.70 -29.97
N PRO A 104 27.22 1.48 -28.87
CA PRO A 104 28.10 1.20 -27.76
C PRO A 104 27.51 0.06 -26.92
N LEU A 105 28.21 -1.08 -26.93
CA LEU A 105 28.06 -2.18 -25.97
C LEU A 105 28.21 -1.67 -24.53
N VAL A 106 27.12 -1.64 -23.75
CA VAL A 106 27.20 -1.57 -22.29
C VAL A 106 27.27 -3.00 -21.77
N VAL A 107 28.49 -3.42 -21.42
CA VAL A 107 28.76 -4.68 -20.73
C VAL A 107 28.35 -4.52 -19.26
N ALA A 108 27.27 -5.19 -18.86
CA ALA A 108 26.91 -5.35 -17.46
C ALA A 108 28.06 -6.07 -16.73
N LYS A 109 28.56 -5.46 -15.65
CA LYS A 109 29.54 -6.08 -14.76
C LYS A 109 28.78 -6.80 -13.66
N ASP A 110 28.98 -8.13 -13.60
CA ASP A 110 28.64 -8.98 -12.47
C ASP A 110 29.31 -8.46 -11.18
N VAL A 111 28.50 -8.13 -10.18
CA VAL A 111 28.96 -7.84 -8.79
C VAL A 111 28.71 -9.06 -7.89
N ALA A 112 28.89 -10.25 -8.45
CA ALA A 112 28.72 -11.53 -7.74
C ALA A 112 30.08 -12.17 -7.34
N SER A 113 31.13 -11.36 -7.16
CA SER A 113 32.42 -11.84 -6.67
C SER A 113 33.19 -10.78 -5.89
N ASP A 114 32.71 -10.44 -4.70
CA ASP A 114 33.56 -9.86 -3.67
C ASP A 114 33.55 -10.78 -2.44
N GLU A 115 34.72 -11.36 -2.14
CA GLU A 115 34.97 -12.22 -0.98
C GLU A 115 35.10 -11.41 0.34
N GLU A 116 34.72 -10.13 0.35
CA GLU A 116 34.74 -9.27 1.55
C GLU A 116 33.46 -9.38 2.41
N TYR A 117 32.59 -10.36 2.12
CA TYR A 117 31.34 -10.60 2.86
C TYR A 117 31.38 -11.79 3.85
N LYS A 118 32.57 -12.35 4.15
CA LYS A 118 32.65 -13.56 5.00
C LYS A 118 33.36 -13.44 6.35
N ASN A 119 33.95 -12.31 6.74
CA ASN A 119 34.75 -12.28 7.99
C ASN A 119 34.64 -10.98 8.82
N ASN A 120 33.44 -10.59 9.25
CA ASN A 120 33.36 -9.81 10.50
C ASN A 120 32.14 -10.21 11.37
N PRO A 121 32.37 -10.97 12.47
CA PRO A 121 31.32 -11.49 13.34
C PRO A 121 30.90 -10.54 14.49
N GLU A 122 31.42 -9.30 14.56
CA GLU A 122 30.93 -8.27 15.49
C GLU A 122 30.90 -6.90 14.81
N GLY A 123 29.70 -6.34 14.66
CA GLY A 123 29.49 -5.07 13.96
C GLY A 123 28.10 -4.48 14.16
N PHE A 124 27.54 -4.59 15.37
CA PHE A 124 26.51 -3.64 15.79
C PHE A 124 27.17 -2.26 15.91
N VAL A 125 26.85 -1.37 14.99
CA VAL A 125 27.05 0.07 15.19
C VAL A 125 25.68 0.66 15.49
N ASN A 126 25.45 1.01 16.75
CA ASN A 126 24.48 2.04 17.09
C ASN A 126 24.87 3.31 16.32
N SER A 127 24.01 3.80 15.44
CA SER A 127 24.10 5.18 14.96
C SER A 127 22.73 5.85 15.01
N GLU A 128 22.64 6.90 15.84
CA GLU A 128 21.53 7.84 16.00
C GLU A 128 21.26 8.68 14.74
N THR A 129 21.12 8.08 13.56
CA THR A 129 20.79 8.79 12.33
C THR A 129 19.90 7.94 11.43
N ASP A 130 18.61 8.28 11.42
CA ASP A 130 17.62 7.86 10.43
C ASP A 130 18.13 8.17 9.02
N ASN A 131 18.62 7.15 8.30
CA ASN A 131 19.10 7.31 6.93
C ASN A 131 17.97 6.99 5.93
N ALA A 132 16.98 7.90 5.90
CA ALA A 132 16.22 8.17 4.69
C ALA A 132 17.19 8.71 3.63
N SER A 133 17.30 8.03 2.50
CA SER A 133 18.18 8.43 1.41
C SER A 133 17.49 9.51 0.59
N ALA A 134 18.01 10.73 0.62
CA ALA A 134 17.55 11.84 -0.21
C ALA A 134 18.56 12.09 -1.34
N ILE A 135 18.11 12.02 -2.59
CA ILE A 135 18.67 12.86 -3.65
C ILE A 135 17.72 14.04 -3.87
N ASP A 136 18.30 15.25 -3.78
CA ASP A 136 17.82 16.61 -4.14
C ASP A 136 16.44 17.11 -3.68
N TYR A 137 15.84 16.53 -2.63
CA TYR A 137 14.73 17.19 -1.91
C TYR A 137 15.21 18.11 -0.78
N GLY A 138 16.52 18.21 -0.54
CA GLY A 138 17.08 18.99 0.57
C GLY A 138 16.98 18.25 1.92
N THR A 139 16.98 19.01 3.00
CA THR A 139 16.86 18.46 4.37
C THR A 139 15.41 18.42 4.80
N PHE A 140 15.03 17.44 5.62
CA PHE A 140 13.71 17.41 6.22
C PHE A 140 13.46 18.65 7.06
N THR A 141 12.19 19.06 7.08
CA THR A 141 11.72 20.24 7.80
C THR A 141 10.53 19.85 8.67
N ASN A 142 10.46 20.48 9.85
CA ASN A 142 9.30 20.35 10.72
C ASN A 142 8.17 21.24 10.22
N VAL A 143 7.00 20.66 10.03
CA VAL A 143 5.80 21.34 9.53
C VAL A 143 4.59 21.11 10.45
N GLY A 144 3.58 21.99 10.38
CA GLY A 144 2.30 21.79 11.02
C GLY A 144 1.29 21.05 10.12
N ASN A 145 0.05 20.91 10.60
CA ASN A 145 -1.03 20.29 9.83
C ASN A 145 -1.28 21.01 8.50
N GLU A 146 -1.13 22.33 8.47
CA GLU A 146 -1.34 23.17 7.28
C GLU A 146 -0.52 22.74 6.07
N TYR A 147 0.61 22.07 6.29
CA TYR A 147 1.37 21.48 5.21
C TYR A 147 0.57 20.38 4.51
N PHE A 148 -0.19 19.54 5.21
CA PHE A 148 -0.97 18.45 4.60
C PHE A 148 -2.36 18.93 4.16
N GLU A 149 -2.97 19.84 4.91
CA GLU A 149 -4.39 20.18 4.79
C GLU A 149 -4.71 21.25 3.72
N SER A 150 -3.78 21.54 2.82
CA SER A 150 -3.94 22.53 1.75
C SER A 150 -4.76 22.07 0.54
N GLY A 151 -5.21 20.81 0.50
CA GLY A 151 -6.05 20.27 -0.59
C GLY A 151 -5.26 19.70 -1.77
N ASP A 152 -3.94 19.58 -1.63
CA ASP A 152 -2.95 19.15 -2.61
C ASP A 152 -2.08 17.98 -2.09
N THR A 153 -2.58 17.26 -1.08
CA THR A 153 -1.94 16.07 -0.51
C THR A 153 -2.78 14.84 -0.79
N ALA A 154 -2.15 13.78 -1.29
CA ALA A 154 -2.76 12.47 -1.50
C ALA A 154 -2.05 11.38 -0.69
N PHE A 155 -2.85 10.48 -0.10
CA PHE A 155 -2.40 9.25 0.57
C PHE A 155 -2.89 8.04 -0.24
N ILE A 156 -1.97 7.19 -0.67
CA ILE A 156 -2.23 6.06 -1.57
C ILE A 156 -1.78 4.78 -0.89
N GLY A 157 -2.63 3.76 -0.82
CA GLY A 157 -2.21 2.50 -0.22
C GLY A 157 -3.30 1.47 0.07
N ASP A 158 -2.99 0.57 0.98
CA ASP A 158 -3.87 -0.52 1.39
C ASP A 158 -4.75 -0.20 2.63
N SER A 159 -5.17 -1.22 3.38
CA SER A 159 -5.96 -1.06 4.60
C SER A 159 -5.25 -0.25 5.69
N ARG A 160 -3.91 -0.26 5.74
CA ARG A 160 -3.15 0.50 6.74
C ARG A 160 -3.16 1.98 6.42
N MET A 161 -2.93 2.33 5.15
CA MET A 161 -3.05 3.70 4.68
C MET A 161 -4.50 4.21 4.77
N GLN A 162 -5.49 3.33 4.52
CA GLN A 162 -6.90 3.65 4.77
C GLN A 162 -7.14 3.98 6.24
N GLY A 163 -6.62 3.16 7.16
CA GLY A 163 -6.70 3.41 8.60
C GLY A 163 -6.05 4.75 8.98
N PHE A 164 -4.86 5.04 8.43
CA PHE A 164 -4.20 6.33 8.61
C PHE A 164 -5.09 7.50 8.15
N GLY A 165 -5.63 7.44 6.93
CA GLY A 165 -6.51 8.49 6.42
C GLY A 165 -7.77 8.70 7.25
N MET A 166 -8.32 7.64 7.86
CA MET A 166 -9.51 7.72 8.72
C MET A 166 -9.22 8.29 10.12
N TYR A 167 -8.04 8.00 10.68
CA TYR A 167 -7.76 8.25 12.11
C TYR A 167 -6.60 9.22 12.38
N SER A 168 -5.90 9.71 11.35
CA SER A 168 -4.82 10.70 11.50
C SER A 168 -5.31 12.06 12.00
N GLY A 169 -6.59 12.37 11.83
CA GLY A 169 -7.16 13.69 12.14
C GLY A 169 -6.79 14.78 11.14
N LEU A 170 -6.00 14.47 10.09
CA LEU A 170 -5.72 15.37 8.98
C LEU A 170 -6.99 15.61 8.17
N LYS A 171 -7.17 16.84 7.70
CA LYS A 171 -8.33 17.28 6.93
C LYS A 171 -7.94 17.69 5.52
N ASN A 172 -8.91 17.70 4.60
CA ASN A 172 -8.68 18.21 3.24
C ASN A 172 -7.48 17.54 2.53
N VAL A 173 -7.36 16.23 2.74
CA VAL A 173 -6.42 15.34 2.05
C VAL A 173 -7.23 14.37 1.21
N ASP A 174 -6.68 13.95 0.08
CA ASP A 174 -7.30 12.90 -0.74
C ASP A 174 -6.77 11.52 -0.34
N LEU A 175 -7.68 10.57 -0.17
CA LEU A 175 -7.37 9.21 0.27
C LEU A 175 -7.69 8.21 -0.83
N TYR A 176 -6.64 7.69 -1.45
CA TYR A 176 -6.69 6.60 -2.43
C TYR A 176 -6.22 5.29 -1.79
N ALA A 177 -6.90 4.89 -0.72
CA ALA A 177 -6.59 3.68 0.00
C ALA A 177 -7.84 2.87 0.38
N VAL A 178 -7.79 1.56 0.12
CA VAL A 178 -8.89 0.64 0.44
C VAL A 178 -8.38 -0.68 1.02
N LYS A 179 -9.24 -1.36 1.77
CA LYS A 179 -8.93 -2.68 2.33
C LYS A 179 -8.53 -3.70 1.26
N ALA A 180 -7.47 -4.46 1.55
CA ALA A 180 -6.92 -5.49 0.66
C ALA A 180 -6.55 -4.97 -0.75
N TYR A 181 -6.19 -3.68 -0.86
CA TYR A 181 -5.70 -3.14 -2.10
C TYR A 181 -4.25 -3.56 -2.30
N ALA A 182 -3.95 -4.09 -3.48
CA ALA A 182 -2.62 -4.59 -3.80
C ALA A 182 -2.03 -3.78 -4.96
N ILE A 183 -0.72 -3.56 -4.92
CA ILE A 183 -0.02 -2.68 -5.86
C ILE A 183 -0.14 -3.15 -7.31
N TYR A 184 -0.15 -4.47 -7.55
CA TYR A 184 -0.32 -5.03 -8.90
C TYR A 184 -1.72 -4.79 -9.49
N THR A 185 -2.67 -4.29 -8.68
CA THR A 185 -4.04 -3.99 -9.12
C THR A 185 -4.32 -2.51 -9.35
N VAL A 186 -3.35 -1.62 -9.12
CA VAL A 186 -3.60 -0.16 -9.09
C VAL A 186 -4.12 0.40 -10.40
N PHE A 187 -3.70 -0.19 -11.53
CA PHE A 187 -4.12 0.24 -12.86
C PHE A 187 -5.43 -0.39 -13.35
N THR A 188 -5.84 -1.51 -12.76
CA THR A 188 -6.88 -2.39 -13.34
C THR A 188 -8.12 -2.53 -12.47
N LYS A 189 -8.00 -2.40 -11.14
CA LYS A 189 -9.10 -2.63 -10.21
C LYS A 189 -9.79 -1.30 -9.85
N PRO A 190 -11.03 -1.06 -10.31
CA PRO A 190 -11.76 0.16 -9.99
C PRO A 190 -12.34 0.06 -8.58
N VAL A 191 -11.84 0.87 -7.66
CA VAL A 191 -12.21 0.81 -6.24
C VAL A 191 -12.68 2.15 -5.67
N PHE A 192 -12.28 3.26 -6.27
CA PHE A 192 -12.59 4.61 -5.79
C PHE A 192 -13.92 5.10 -6.34
N ASP A 193 -14.80 5.59 -5.45
CA ASP A 193 -16.14 6.01 -5.85
C ASP A 193 -16.12 7.36 -6.57
N SER A 194 -16.82 7.45 -7.70
CA SER A 194 -17.05 8.68 -8.44
C SER A 194 -18.52 8.79 -8.87
N PRO A 195 -19.00 9.97 -9.29
CA PRO A 195 -20.38 10.13 -9.77
C PRO A 195 -20.76 9.23 -10.95
N THR A 196 -19.78 8.79 -11.74
CA THR A 196 -20.00 7.98 -12.96
C THR A 196 -19.69 6.50 -12.77
N GLY A 197 -19.32 6.07 -11.56
CA GLY A 197 -18.96 4.70 -11.24
C GLY A 197 -17.67 4.61 -10.42
N LYS A 198 -17.05 3.44 -10.39
CA LYS A 198 -15.77 3.27 -9.71
C LYS A 198 -14.60 3.57 -10.66
N LEU A 199 -13.57 4.20 -10.12
CA LEU A 199 -12.34 4.56 -10.82
C LEU A 199 -11.16 3.72 -10.29
N THR A 200 -10.20 3.47 -11.18
CA THR A 200 -8.86 2.96 -10.82
C THR A 200 -7.98 4.11 -10.32
N LEU A 201 -6.84 3.79 -9.68
CA LEU A 201 -5.89 4.82 -9.28
C LEU A 201 -5.35 5.61 -10.48
N LEU A 202 -5.13 4.93 -11.61
CA LEU A 202 -4.71 5.58 -12.85
C LEU A 202 -5.71 6.67 -13.28
N GLN A 203 -7.00 6.35 -13.27
CA GLN A 203 -8.05 7.30 -13.65
C GLN A 203 -8.16 8.47 -12.66
N GLU A 204 -7.95 8.21 -11.37
CA GLU A 204 -7.90 9.25 -10.34
C GLU A 204 -6.72 10.22 -10.55
N MET A 205 -5.52 9.68 -10.85
CA MET A 205 -4.34 10.50 -11.13
C MET A 205 -4.51 11.30 -12.42
N GLU A 206 -5.11 10.71 -13.46
CA GLU A 206 -5.42 11.40 -14.72
C GLU A 206 -6.41 12.55 -14.52
N GLN A 207 -7.51 12.33 -13.79
CA GLN A 207 -8.53 13.35 -13.55
C GLN A 207 -8.05 14.50 -12.67
N ASN A 208 -7.08 14.22 -11.78
CA ASN A 208 -6.51 15.20 -10.86
C ASN A 208 -5.10 15.65 -11.30
N ALA A 209 -4.75 15.53 -12.58
CA ALA A 209 -3.42 15.88 -13.08
C ALA A 209 -2.95 17.28 -12.64
N GLY A 210 -1.74 17.36 -12.09
CA GLY A 210 -1.11 18.59 -11.57
C GLY A 210 -1.66 19.12 -10.24
N LYS A 211 -2.67 18.48 -9.66
CA LYS A 211 -3.29 18.89 -8.39
C LYS A 211 -2.36 18.70 -7.20
N TYR A 212 -1.68 17.57 -7.12
CA TYR A 212 -0.97 17.15 -5.92
C TYR A 212 0.44 17.71 -5.87
N LYS A 213 0.84 18.21 -4.71
CA LYS A 213 2.22 18.62 -4.40
C LYS A 213 2.91 17.63 -3.47
N LYS A 214 2.15 16.80 -2.75
CA LYS A 214 2.68 15.79 -1.83
C LYS A 214 1.88 14.50 -1.98
N ILE A 215 2.58 13.40 -2.20
CA ILE A 215 1.95 12.09 -2.38
C ILE A 215 2.67 11.09 -1.50
N TYR A 216 1.92 10.41 -0.63
CA TYR A 216 2.41 9.40 0.30
C TYR A 216 1.91 8.03 -0.15
N ILE A 217 2.80 7.06 -0.27
CA ILE A 217 2.51 5.73 -0.83
C ILE A 217 2.90 4.65 0.17
N MET A 218 1.97 3.74 0.48
CA MET A 218 2.25 2.53 1.24
C MET A 218 1.52 1.31 0.66
N PHE A 219 2.30 0.36 0.15
CA PHE A 219 1.89 -1.00 -0.21
C PHE A 219 2.96 -2.01 0.22
N GLY A 220 2.59 -3.28 0.34
CA GLY A 220 3.54 -4.38 0.52
C GLY A 220 3.01 -5.48 1.43
N ILE A 221 2.07 -5.17 2.34
CA ILE A 221 1.55 -6.18 3.27
C ILE A 221 0.67 -7.22 2.57
N ASN A 222 -0.13 -6.82 1.58
CA ASN A 222 -0.98 -7.74 0.84
C ASN A 222 -0.17 -8.58 -0.17
N GLU A 223 1.04 -8.13 -0.48
CA GLU A 223 2.00 -8.83 -1.33
C GLU A 223 2.94 -9.74 -0.53
N MET A 224 2.72 -9.90 0.77
CA MET A 224 3.52 -10.81 1.61
C MET A 224 3.22 -12.27 1.27
N GLY A 225 4.28 -13.02 0.99
CA GLY A 225 4.19 -14.38 0.46
C GLY A 225 4.30 -14.43 -1.07
N TRP A 226 4.31 -13.29 -1.75
CA TRP A 226 4.64 -13.26 -3.17
C TRP A 226 6.15 -13.48 -3.34
N ALA A 227 6.52 -14.59 -3.97
CA ALA A 227 7.92 -14.99 -4.10
C ALA A 227 8.75 -14.08 -5.03
N ASN A 228 8.09 -13.36 -5.94
CA ASN A 228 8.76 -12.56 -6.97
C ASN A 228 8.97 -11.11 -6.52
N GLU A 229 10.05 -10.87 -5.77
CA GLU A 229 10.39 -9.53 -5.26
C GLU A 229 10.68 -8.54 -6.38
N GLU A 230 11.33 -8.98 -7.47
CA GLU A 230 11.61 -8.15 -8.64
C GLU A 230 10.32 -7.62 -9.27
N LYS A 231 9.28 -8.47 -9.37
CA LYS A 231 7.96 -8.06 -9.89
C LYS A 231 7.22 -7.13 -8.96
N PHE A 232 7.34 -7.34 -7.65
CA PHE A 232 6.83 -6.39 -6.68
C PHE A 232 7.49 -5.01 -6.84
N GLN A 233 8.82 -4.94 -6.93
CA GLN A 233 9.54 -3.69 -7.18
C GLN A 233 9.14 -3.07 -8.53
N GLN A 234 8.97 -3.89 -9.57
CA GLN A 234 8.49 -3.44 -10.88
C GLN A 234 7.09 -2.80 -10.81
N CYS A 235 6.21 -3.23 -9.92
CA CYS A 235 4.94 -2.55 -9.69
C CYS A 235 5.15 -1.16 -9.06
N TYR A 236 6.10 -1.04 -8.12
CA TYR A 236 6.45 0.23 -7.50
C TYR A 236 7.07 1.23 -8.50
N TYR A 237 8.03 0.81 -9.33
CA TYR A 237 8.59 1.65 -10.40
C TYR A 237 7.47 2.21 -11.29
N GLN A 238 6.57 1.35 -11.77
CA GLN A 238 5.47 1.77 -12.64
C GLN A 238 4.47 2.70 -11.95
N LEU A 239 4.17 2.47 -10.67
CA LEU A 239 3.30 3.35 -9.89
C LEU A 239 3.93 4.75 -9.78
N ILE A 240 5.22 4.82 -9.45
CA ILE A 240 5.95 6.09 -9.32
C ILE A 240 6.06 6.80 -10.67
N ASP A 241 6.38 6.08 -11.75
CA ASP A 241 6.42 6.63 -13.11
C ASP A 241 5.07 7.24 -13.52
N MET A 242 3.98 6.52 -13.25
CA MET A 242 2.63 7.01 -13.51
C MET A 242 2.31 8.27 -12.71
N ILE A 243 2.67 8.29 -11.42
CA ILE A 243 2.44 9.44 -10.57
C ILE A 243 3.27 10.65 -11.05
N LYS A 244 4.55 10.48 -11.34
CA LYS A 244 5.40 11.56 -11.86
C LYS A 244 4.88 12.13 -13.17
N TYR A 245 4.31 11.29 -14.04
CA TYR A 245 3.72 11.74 -15.29
C TYR A 245 2.53 12.68 -15.06
N TYR A 246 1.59 12.30 -14.19
CA TYR A 246 0.39 13.11 -13.92
C TYR A 246 0.61 14.22 -12.88
N GLN A 247 1.63 14.10 -12.02
CA GLN A 247 1.93 15.00 -10.91
C GLN A 247 3.42 15.41 -10.94
N PRO A 248 3.89 16.08 -12.00
CA PRO A 248 5.31 16.33 -12.25
C PRO A 248 5.99 17.24 -11.21
N GLU A 249 5.21 17.96 -10.41
CA GLU A 249 5.73 18.84 -9.35
C GLU A 249 5.54 18.25 -7.94
N ALA A 250 5.03 17.03 -7.81
CA ALA A 250 4.80 16.41 -6.51
C ALA A 250 6.10 15.90 -5.89
N VAL A 251 6.28 16.15 -4.60
CA VAL A 251 7.19 15.35 -3.78
C VAL A 251 6.50 14.03 -3.46
N ILE A 252 7.14 12.93 -3.85
CA ILE A 252 6.63 11.58 -3.61
C ILE A 252 7.38 10.98 -2.42
N TYR A 253 6.61 10.48 -1.46
CA TYR A 253 7.06 9.77 -0.28
C TYR A 253 6.60 8.32 -0.38
N VAL A 254 7.54 7.39 -0.24
CA VAL A 254 7.26 5.96 -0.14
C VAL A 254 7.55 5.53 1.28
N GLU A 255 6.53 4.99 1.93
CA GLU A 255 6.58 4.60 3.34
C GLU A 255 6.89 3.10 3.48
N SER A 256 7.72 2.77 4.47
CA SER A 256 8.02 1.38 4.82
C SER A 256 6.76 0.62 5.20
N VAL A 257 6.64 -0.63 4.77
CA VAL A 257 5.67 -1.57 5.34
C VAL A 257 5.95 -1.70 6.84
N LEU A 258 4.91 -1.49 7.65
CA LEU A 258 5.01 -1.68 9.09
C LEU A 258 5.21 -3.14 9.45
N HIS A 259 6.14 -3.36 10.37
CA HIS A 259 6.33 -4.59 11.11
C HIS A 259 5.03 -5.05 11.77
N VAL A 260 4.95 -6.35 12.06
CA VAL A 260 3.82 -6.96 12.76
C VAL A 260 4.20 -7.32 14.19
N THR A 261 3.20 -7.68 15.00
CA THR A 261 3.49 -8.18 16.36
C THR A 261 4.25 -9.49 16.31
N LYS A 262 5.01 -9.77 17.38
CA LYS A 262 5.70 -11.05 17.56
C LYS A 262 4.78 -12.25 17.42
N LYS A 263 3.56 -12.16 17.99
CA LYS A 263 2.53 -13.18 17.86
C LYS A 263 2.17 -13.41 16.39
N LYS A 264 1.90 -12.33 15.64
CA LYS A 264 1.53 -12.44 14.23
C LYS A 264 2.64 -13.04 13.37
N ALA A 265 3.88 -12.62 13.59
CA ALA A 265 5.05 -13.16 12.90
C ALA A 265 5.22 -14.68 13.12
N GLN A 266 4.87 -15.18 14.30
CA GLN A 266 4.93 -16.61 14.64
C GLN A 266 3.74 -17.40 14.06
N GLU A 267 2.53 -16.85 14.13
CA GLU A 267 1.31 -17.52 13.65
C GLU A 267 1.22 -17.58 12.13
N ALA A 268 1.76 -16.56 11.44
CA ALA A 268 1.72 -16.47 9.98
C ALA A 268 3.11 -16.06 9.44
N PRO A 269 4.04 -17.02 9.25
CA PRO A 269 5.43 -16.75 8.89
C PRO A 269 5.64 -15.94 7.61
N LYS A 270 4.66 -15.92 6.69
CA LYS A 270 4.72 -15.05 5.50
C LYS A 270 4.81 -13.57 5.89
N PHE A 271 4.25 -13.17 7.03
CA PHE A 271 4.30 -11.84 7.59
C PHE A 271 5.45 -11.63 8.59
N SER A 272 6.44 -12.53 8.67
CA SER A 272 7.57 -12.33 9.59
C SER A 272 8.26 -10.98 9.35
N ASN A 273 8.74 -10.33 10.41
CA ASN A 273 9.43 -9.03 10.26
C ASN A 273 10.71 -9.16 9.40
N GLU A 274 11.35 -10.33 9.36
CA GLU A 274 12.44 -10.59 8.39
C GLU A 274 11.97 -10.46 6.93
N ASN A 275 10.77 -10.95 6.60
CA ASN A 275 10.22 -10.78 5.27
C ASN A 275 9.77 -9.33 5.04
N VAL A 276 9.24 -8.66 6.09
CA VAL A 276 8.90 -7.23 6.01
C VAL A 276 10.17 -6.39 5.76
N ASP A 277 11.30 -6.74 6.36
CA ASP A 277 12.59 -6.08 6.15
C ASP A 277 13.11 -6.28 4.73
N LYS A 278 13.03 -7.51 4.20
CA LYS A 278 13.36 -7.78 2.78
C LYS A 278 12.51 -6.93 1.84
N ARG A 279 11.22 -6.85 2.12
CA ARG A 279 10.26 -6.05 1.38
C ARG A 279 10.59 -4.56 1.47
N ASN A 280 10.90 -4.06 2.66
CA ASN A 280 11.28 -2.67 2.89
C ASN A 280 12.61 -2.30 2.24
N ALA A 281 13.57 -3.22 2.19
CA ALA A 281 14.82 -3.03 1.45
C ALA A 281 14.54 -2.85 -0.06
N GLY A 282 13.65 -3.67 -0.63
CA GLY A 282 13.23 -3.53 -2.02
C GLY A 282 12.54 -2.19 -2.31
N ILE A 283 11.65 -1.75 -1.42
CA ILE A 283 10.97 -0.45 -1.50
C ILE A 283 11.98 0.70 -1.40
N LYS A 284 12.94 0.62 -0.47
CA LYS A 284 14.00 1.62 -0.32
C LYS A 284 14.86 1.74 -1.58
N GLN A 285 15.23 0.60 -2.18
CA GLN A 285 15.96 0.59 -3.45
C GLN A 285 15.17 1.30 -4.56
N VAL A 286 13.87 1.02 -4.70
CA VAL A 286 13.03 1.72 -5.68
C VAL A 286 13.01 3.23 -5.40
N ALA A 287 12.89 3.64 -4.14
CA ALA A 287 12.89 5.05 -3.78
C ALA A 287 14.21 5.76 -4.17
N GLU A 288 15.35 5.08 -3.98
CA GLU A 288 16.67 5.58 -4.37
C GLU A 288 16.81 5.71 -5.90
N ASP A 289 16.43 4.68 -6.64
CA ASP A 289 16.50 4.64 -8.10
C ASP A 289 15.59 5.71 -8.74
N GLU A 290 14.37 5.84 -8.21
CA GLU A 290 13.40 6.83 -8.66
C GLU A 290 13.66 8.23 -8.11
N ARG A 291 14.63 8.42 -7.22
CA ARG A 291 14.89 9.69 -6.53
C ARG A 291 13.61 10.26 -5.91
N VAL A 292 12.91 9.44 -5.14
CA VAL A 292 11.76 9.82 -4.30
C VAL A 292 12.13 9.62 -2.82
N VAL A 293 11.35 10.19 -1.90
CA VAL A 293 11.67 10.12 -0.47
C VAL A 293 11.27 8.77 0.10
N TYR A 294 12.17 8.09 0.81
CA TYR A 294 11.83 6.92 1.61
C TYR A 294 11.60 7.31 3.08
N LEU A 295 10.52 6.81 3.67
CA LEU A 295 10.13 7.06 5.06
C LEU A 295 10.09 5.74 5.85
N ASP A 296 11.01 5.57 6.80
CA ASP A 296 11.03 4.40 7.70
C ASP A 296 10.13 4.61 8.93
N LEU A 297 8.88 4.18 8.83
CA LEU A 297 7.93 4.26 9.94
C LEU A 297 8.18 3.22 11.04
N ASN A 298 8.98 2.18 10.79
CA ASN A 298 9.27 1.20 11.83
C ASN A 298 10.14 1.81 12.95
N SER A 299 10.91 2.86 12.64
CA SER A 299 11.64 3.68 13.62
C SER A 299 10.72 4.29 14.71
N VAL A 300 9.43 4.47 14.41
CA VAL A 300 8.43 5.07 15.29
C VAL A 300 7.72 4.03 16.14
N TYR A 301 7.42 2.89 15.53
CA TYR A 301 6.49 1.93 16.11
C TYR A 301 7.17 0.77 16.80
N ASN A 302 8.38 0.39 16.41
CA ASN A 302 8.99 -0.83 16.93
C ASN A 302 9.30 -0.74 18.43
N ASP A 303 9.03 -1.84 19.14
CA ASP A 303 9.54 -2.07 20.47
C ASP A 303 11.05 -2.37 20.46
N GLU A 304 11.62 -2.59 21.66
CA GLU A 304 13.04 -2.93 21.82
C GLU A 304 13.46 -4.24 21.14
N GLU A 305 12.50 -5.11 20.80
CA GLU A 305 12.74 -6.38 20.10
C GLU A 305 12.54 -6.27 18.58
N GLY A 306 12.15 -5.10 18.05
CA GLY A 306 11.88 -4.91 16.63
C GLY A 306 10.52 -5.45 16.18
N TYR A 307 9.51 -5.43 17.06
CA TYR A 307 8.14 -5.79 16.73
C TYR A 307 7.18 -4.63 16.93
N LEU A 308 6.04 -4.67 16.24
CA LEU A 308 4.93 -3.78 16.57
C LEU A 308 4.40 -4.11 17.99
N PRO A 309 4.27 -3.14 18.90
CA PRO A 309 3.74 -3.37 20.23
C PRO A 309 2.29 -3.86 20.19
N GLU A 310 1.96 -4.85 21.03
CA GLU A 310 0.62 -5.46 21.09
C GLU A 310 -0.46 -4.45 21.48
N GLU A 311 -0.12 -3.42 22.26
CA GLU A 311 -1.04 -2.35 22.62
C GLU A 311 -1.46 -1.48 21.43
N CYS A 312 -0.60 -1.34 20.41
CA CYS A 312 -0.83 -0.53 19.21
C CYS A 312 -1.82 -1.18 18.23
N THR A 313 -2.12 -2.47 18.38
CA THR A 313 -2.89 -3.25 17.40
C THR A 313 -3.85 -4.23 18.05
N SER A 314 -4.92 -4.62 17.34
CA SER A 314 -5.88 -5.64 17.82
C SER A 314 -5.66 -6.99 17.14
N ASP A 315 -5.05 -7.01 15.96
CA ASP A 315 -4.88 -8.20 15.12
C ASP A 315 -3.41 -8.49 14.76
N GLY A 316 -2.48 -7.70 15.33
CA GLY A 316 -1.06 -7.82 15.09
C GLY A 316 -0.57 -7.13 13.82
N VAL A 317 -1.45 -6.46 13.07
CA VAL A 317 -1.17 -5.94 11.72
C VAL A 317 -1.58 -4.47 11.55
N HIS A 318 -2.77 -4.09 12.01
CA HIS A 318 -3.34 -2.75 11.82
C HIS A 318 -3.17 -1.88 13.07
N ILE A 319 -2.78 -0.63 12.86
CA ILE A 319 -2.64 0.37 13.93
C ILE A 319 -4.03 0.83 14.41
N LYS A 320 -4.23 0.83 15.73
CA LYS A 320 -5.44 1.38 16.37
C LYS A 320 -5.47 2.90 16.24
N ALA A 321 -6.67 3.46 16.21
CA ALA A 321 -6.88 4.91 16.07
C ALA A 321 -6.09 5.74 17.11
N ASP A 322 -6.07 5.32 18.38
CA ASP A 322 -5.37 6.01 19.46
C ASP A 322 -3.84 6.07 19.28
N TYR A 323 -3.29 5.24 18.39
CA TYR A 323 -1.85 5.16 18.10
C TYR A 323 -1.51 5.76 16.74
N MET A 324 -2.40 6.53 16.11
CA MET A 324 -2.12 7.14 14.80
C MET A 324 -1.26 8.40 14.88
N GLN A 325 -1.27 9.10 16.02
CA GLN A 325 -0.57 10.37 16.17
C GLN A 325 0.97 10.27 15.98
N PRO A 326 1.66 9.23 16.47
CA PRO A 326 3.08 9.02 16.18
C PRO A 326 3.41 8.98 14.68
N TRP A 327 2.57 8.37 13.84
CA TRP A 327 2.75 8.39 12.38
C TRP A 327 2.64 9.80 11.83
N VAL A 328 1.62 10.55 12.26
CA VAL A 328 1.43 11.95 11.83
C VAL A 328 2.63 12.82 12.22
N ASP A 329 3.13 12.66 13.45
CA ASP A 329 4.26 13.43 13.96
C ASP A 329 5.57 13.08 13.22
N TYR A 330 5.72 11.82 12.82
CA TYR A 330 6.82 11.40 11.95
C TYR A 330 6.74 12.06 10.58
N LEU A 331 5.57 12.06 9.92
CA LEU A 331 5.42 12.75 8.62
C LEU A 331 5.69 14.26 8.73
N LYS A 332 5.27 14.89 9.83
CA LYS A 332 5.51 16.32 10.10
C LYS A 332 6.98 16.66 10.28
N SER A 333 7.77 15.75 10.83
CA SER A 333 9.22 15.95 11.03
C SER A 333 10.04 15.58 9.79
N HIS A 334 9.44 14.86 8.84
CA HIS A 334 10.08 14.36 7.63
C HIS A 334 9.50 14.99 6.35
N ALA A 335 9.02 16.23 6.44
CA ALA A 335 8.47 16.94 5.30
C ALA A 335 9.56 17.65 4.49
N ILE A 336 9.38 17.66 3.17
CA ILE A 336 10.17 18.43 2.21
C ILE A 336 9.46 19.73 1.88
N ALA A 337 10.19 20.83 1.87
CA ALA A 337 9.65 22.11 1.43
C ALA A 337 9.23 22.05 -0.05
N VAL A 338 7.93 22.15 -0.31
CA VAL A 338 7.37 22.35 -1.65
C VAL A 338 7.41 23.83 -2.02
N LYS A 339 7.74 24.15 -3.29
CA LYS A 339 7.87 25.52 -3.80
C LYS A 339 6.55 26.12 -4.26
#